data_AF-A0A937CH76-F1
#
_entry.id   AF-A0A937CH76-F1
#
_cell.length_a   1.000
_cell.length_b   1.000
_cell.length_c   1.000
_cell.angle_alpha   90.00
_cell.angle_beta   90.00
_cell.angle_gamma   90.00
#
_symmetry.space_group_name_H-M   'P 1'
#
loop_
_entity.id
_entity.type
_entity.pdbx_description
1 polymer ?
#
loop_
_entity_poly.entity_id
_entity_poly.type
_entity_poly.pdbx_seq_one_letter_code
_entity_poly.pdbx_strand_id
1 'polypeptide(L)'
;MREQMLENSEVNWSNTPVDEEELRELCVQLKAPECSIKAIILDNSASPIGGAEQNGMEYRLLFKALQVNRSVTYLSLIGNHMTSEAITTCLVPMLKANSTLQQLNLQDNKLYGSDLLAVTEALRTNPQSALSVLILTANPVGKIQGFNLKISEATFNGITKTLRQIAPSKR
;
A
#
# COMPACT_ATOMS: atom_id res chain seq x y z
N MET A 1 -22.14 11.19 -0.06
CA MET A 1 -22.89 10.00 -0.55
C MET A 1 -22.75 9.89 -2.07
N ARG A 2 -21.71 9.17 -2.50
CA ARG A 2 -21.35 9.00 -3.92
C ARG A 2 -21.91 7.66 -4.43
N GLU A 3 -23.11 7.67 -5.01
CA GLU A 3 -23.85 6.44 -5.35
C GLU A 3 -23.18 5.55 -6.43
N GLN A 4 -22.17 6.06 -7.16
CA GLN A 4 -21.45 5.32 -8.21
C GLN A 4 -20.47 4.25 -7.69
N MET A 5 -20.28 4.05 -6.38
CA MET A 5 -19.30 3.10 -5.83
C MET A 5 -19.57 1.61 -6.14
N LEU A 6 -20.76 1.25 -6.62
CA LEU A 6 -21.21 -0.16 -6.65
C LEU A 6 -21.22 -0.81 -8.04
N GLU A 7 -21.31 -0.07 -9.14
CA GLU A 7 -21.51 -0.68 -10.47
C GLU A 7 -20.29 -1.47 -10.98
N ASN A 8 -19.06 -1.02 -10.65
CA ASN A 8 -17.82 -1.61 -11.18
C ASN A 8 -16.99 -2.40 -10.15
N SER A 9 -17.45 -2.54 -8.90
CA SER A 9 -16.63 -3.05 -7.78
C SER A 9 -15.30 -2.28 -7.59
N GLU A 10 -15.25 -1.01 -7.97
CA GLU A 10 -14.12 -0.08 -7.82
C GLU A 10 -14.55 1.12 -6.98
N VAL A 11 -13.70 1.52 -6.04
CA VAL A 11 -13.87 2.76 -5.28
C VAL A 11 -12.74 3.71 -5.65
N ASN A 12 -13.08 4.79 -6.36
CA ASN A 12 -12.14 5.76 -6.88
C ASN A 12 -12.48 7.17 -6.37
N TRP A 13 -11.67 7.70 -5.44
CA TRP A 13 -11.83 9.04 -4.88
C TRP A 13 -10.62 9.94 -5.20
N SER A 14 -9.91 9.62 -6.27
CA SER A 14 -8.66 10.28 -6.65
C SER A 14 -8.85 11.78 -6.92
N ASN A 15 -7.87 12.59 -6.51
CA ASN A 15 -7.86 14.05 -6.56
C ASN A 15 -8.96 14.71 -5.70
N THR A 16 -9.54 13.98 -4.74
CA THR A 16 -10.43 14.55 -3.71
C THR A 16 -9.91 14.19 -2.32
N PRO A 17 -9.85 15.13 -1.36
CA PRO A 17 -9.47 14.81 0.01
C PRO A 17 -10.37 13.71 0.58
N VAL A 18 -9.78 12.69 1.20
CA VAL A 18 -10.55 11.62 1.85
C VAL A 18 -11.22 12.15 3.11
N ASP A 19 -12.54 12.11 3.11
CA ASP A 19 -13.39 12.38 4.27
C ASP A 19 -13.37 11.18 5.25
N GLU A 20 -13.32 11.44 6.56
CA GLU A 20 -13.22 10.36 7.57
C GLU A 20 -14.54 9.57 7.69
N GLU A 21 -15.71 10.17 7.44
CA GLU A 21 -17.00 9.48 7.50
C GLU A 21 -17.20 8.59 6.26
N GLU A 22 -16.98 9.09 5.04
CA GLU A 22 -17.01 8.25 3.82
C GLU A 22 -15.97 7.11 3.91
N LEU A 23 -14.75 7.38 4.40
CA LEU A 23 -13.73 6.35 4.62
C LEU A 23 -14.17 5.32 5.68
N ARG A 24 -14.85 5.75 6.75
CA ARG A 24 -15.35 4.88 7.80
C ARG A 24 -16.44 3.94 7.28
N GLU A 25 -17.38 4.43 6.47
CA GLU A 25 -18.40 3.61 5.81
C GLU A 25 -17.76 2.56 4.89
N LEU A 26 -16.81 2.97 4.03
CA LEU A 26 -16.03 2.05 3.21
C LEU A 26 -15.31 0.99 4.08
N CYS A 27 -14.75 1.39 5.22
CA CYS A 27 -14.07 0.48 6.15
C CYS A 27 -15.01 -0.46 6.93
N VAL A 28 -16.34 -0.26 6.87
CA VAL A 28 -17.34 -1.24 7.30
C VAL A 28 -17.62 -2.21 6.14
N GLN A 29 -17.90 -1.70 4.94
CA GLN A 29 -18.16 -2.51 3.74
C GLN A 29 -17.00 -3.48 3.43
N LEU A 30 -15.75 -3.02 3.55
CA LEU A 30 -14.54 -3.82 3.33
C LEU A 30 -14.33 -4.95 4.36
N LYS A 31 -15.05 -4.93 5.49
CA LYS A 31 -15.00 -5.99 6.52
C LYS A 31 -16.19 -6.94 6.44
N ALA A 32 -17.20 -6.63 5.63
CA ALA A 32 -18.34 -7.50 5.41
C ALA A 32 -17.91 -8.76 4.61
N PRO A 33 -18.37 -9.97 4.96
CA PRO A 33 -17.98 -11.20 4.25
C PRO A 33 -18.44 -11.23 2.79
N GLU A 34 -19.50 -10.49 2.44
CA GLU A 34 -20.06 -10.32 1.10
C GLU A 34 -19.36 -9.24 0.25
N CYS A 35 -18.27 -8.63 0.73
CA CYS A 35 -17.63 -7.50 0.04
C CYS A 35 -17.19 -7.85 -1.41
N SER A 36 -17.77 -7.15 -2.38
CA SER A 36 -17.46 -7.32 -3.81
C SER A 36 -16.19 -6.58 -4.23
N ILE A 37 -15.89 -5.43 -3.61
CA ILE A 37 -14.88 -4.44 -4.03
C ILE A 37 -13.53 -5.08 -4.35
N LYS A 38 -13.00 -4.79 -5.54
CA LYS A 38 -11.73 -5.32 -6.09
C LYS A 38 -10.63 -4.26 -6.15
N ALA A 39 -10.98 -3.03 -6.49
CA ALA A 39 -10.04 -1.94 -6.67
C ALA A 39 -10.36 -0.76 -5.74
N ILE A 40 -9.33 -0.18 -5.14
CA ILE A 40 -9.40 1.07 -4.38
C ILE A 40 -8.34 2.02 -4.95
N ILE A 41 -8.78 3.19 -5.40
CA ILE A 41 -7.94 4.18 -6.08
C ILE A 41 -8.10 5.52 -5.35
N LEU A 42 -7.04 5.92 -4.67
CA LEU A 42 -6.99 7.07 -3.75
C LEU A 42 -5.82 7.98 -4.13
N ASP A 43 -5.58 8.18 -5.42
CA ASP A 43 -4.43 8.93 -5.92
C ASP A 43 -4.65 10.43 -5.68
N ASN A 44 -3.65 11.17 -5.17
CA ASN A 44 -3.73 12.60 -4.82
C ASN A 44 -4.93 12.93 -3.89
N SER A 45 -5.23 12.06 -2.92
CA SER A 45 -6.39 12.16 -2.01
C SER A 45 -6.04 12.51 -0.56
N ALA A 46 -4.76 12.71 -0.25
CA ALA A 46 -4.30 13.09 1.08
C ALA A 46 -4.91 14.43 1.55
N SER A 47 -5.25 14.52 2.83
CA SER A 47 -6.01 15.67 3.35
C SER A 47 -5.13 16.92 3.53
N PRO A 48 -5.50 18.08 2.94
CA PRO A 48 -4.74 19.31 3.08
C PRO A 48 -4.83 19.92 4.49
N ILE A 49 -5.72 19.42 5.35
CA ILE A 49 -6.01 19.95 6.68
C ILE A 49 -5.00 19.44 7.73
N GLY A 50 -4.42 18.26 7.53
CA GLY A 50 -3.56 17.59 8.51
C GLY A 50 -2.10 18.07 8.55
N GLY A 51 -1.66 18.90 7.59
CA GLY A 51 -0.24 19.20 7.42
C GLY A 51 0.55 18.04 6.81
N ALA A 52 1.66 18.37 6.13
CA ALA A 52 2.46 17.40 5.37
C ALA A 52 3.10 16.30 6.26
N GLU A 53 3.20 16.56 7.55
CA GLU A 53 3.70 15.67 8.59
C GLU A 53 2.71 14.59 9.03
N GLN A 54 1.43 14.67 8.63
CA GLN A 54 0.39 13.66 8.96
C GLN A 54 -0.05 12.82 7.75
N ASN A 55 0.40 13.16 6.53
CA ASN A 55 0.06 12.46 5.28
C ASN A 55 0.18 10.93 5.39
N GLY A 56 -0.90 10.23 5.05
CA GLY A 56 -1.03 8.78 5.07
C GLY A 56 -1.68 8.22 6.34
N MET A 57 -1.81 9.01 7.41
CA MET A 57 -2.44 8.60 8.68
C MET A 57 -3.97 8.56 8.61
N GLU A 58 -4.58 9.27 7.65
CA GLU A 58 -6.02 9.18 7.36
C GLU A 58 -6.39 7.76 6.89
N TYR A 59 -5.57 7.13 6.05
CA TYR A 59 -5.79 5.76 5.55
C TYR A 59 -5.63 4.66 6.61
N ARG A 60 -5.30 5.00 7.86
CA ARG A 60 -5.17 4.06 8.99
C ARG A 60 -6.40 3.16 9.18
N LEU A 61 -7.61 3.67 8.94
CA LEU A 61 -8.83 2.86 9.01
C LEU A 61 -8.90 1.85 7.86
N LEU A 62 -8.54 2.29 6.64
CA LEU A 62 -8.50 1.46 5.43
C LEU A 62 -7.45 0.36 5.55
N PHE A 63 -6.23 0.68 5.98
CA PHE A 63 -5.18 -0.31 6.19
C PHE A 63 -5.60 -1.38 7.21
N LYS A 64 -6.32 -1.01 8.28
CA LYS A 64 -6.90 -1.96 9.24
C LYS A 64 -8.06 -2.78 8.67
N ALA A 65 -8.85 -2.24 7.74
CA ALA A 65 -9.86 -3.03 7.01
C ALA A 65 -9.21 -4.03 6.06
N LEU A 66 -8.18 -3.62 5.32
CA LEU A 66 -7.46 -4.45 4.35
C LEU A 66 -6.67 -5.61 4.99
N GLN A 67 -6.34 -5.55 6.29
CA GLN A 67 -5.79 -6.71 7.02
C GLN A 67 -6.73 -7.93 7.00
N VAL A 68 -8.05 -7.69 7.12
CA VAL A 68 -9.07 -8.76 7.21
C VAL A 68 -9.89 -8.94 5.93
N ASN A 69 -9.95 -7.93 5.06
CA ASN A 69 -10.62 -8.02 3.75
C ASN A 69 -10.02 -9.14 2.88
N ARG A 70 -10.88 -9.81 2.09
CA ARG A 70 -10.51 -10.90 1.17
C ARG A 70 -11.07 -10.70 -0.25
N SER A 71 -11.35 -9.46 -0.63
CA SER A 71 -11.94 -9.09 -1.93
C SER A 71 -11.03 -8.20 -2.79
N VAL A 72 -10.30 -7.27 -2.16
CA VAL A 72 -9.50 -6.23 -2.83
C VAL A 72 -8.18 -6.82 -3.34
N THR A 73 -7.95 -6.67 -4.64
CA THR A 73 -6.74 -7.12 -5.35
C THR A 73 -5.88 -5.97 -5.85
N TYR A 74 -6.42 -4.75 -5.98
CA TYR A 74 -5.70 -3.54 -6.42
C TYR A 74 -5.87 -2.39 -5.42
N LEU A 75 -4.76 -1.76 -5.03
CA LEU A 75 -4.74 -0.53 -4.24
C LEU A 75 -3.78 0.50 -4.86
N SER A 76 -4.28 1.70 -5.12
CA SER A 76 -3.50 2.84 -5.61
C SER A 76 -3.56 4.01 -4.63
N LEU A 77 -2.39 4.57 -4.34
CA LEU A 77 -2.17 5.65 -3.39
C LEU A 77 -1.18 6.69 -3.97
N ILE A 78 -1.14 6.90 -5.29
CA ILE A 78 -0.16 7.76 -5.97
C ILE A 78 -0.20 9.18 -5.40
N GLY A 79 0.97 9.83 -5.25
CA GLY A 79 1.05 11.27 -4.96
C GLY A 79 0.62 11.69 -3.55
N ASN A 80 0.21 10.76 -2.68
CA ASN A 80 -0.26 11.08 -1.33
C ASN A 80 0.86 11.47 -0.35
N HIS A 81 2.12 11.40 -0.76
CA HIS A 81 3.28 11.84 0.04
C HIS A 81 3.34 11.23 1.45
N MET A 82 2.97 9.95 1.59
CA MET A 82 2.88 9.28 2.90
C MET A 82 4.14 9.41 3.76
N THR A 83 3.96 9.70 5.05
CA THR A 83 5.08 9.79 6.00
C THR A 83 5.59 8.42 6.44
N SER A 84 6.87 8.36 6.84
CA SER A 84 7.49 7.16 7.40
C SER A 84 6.72 6.59 8.60
N GLU A 85 6.02 7.43 9.38
CA GLU A 85 5.12 6.95 10.43
C GLU A 85 3.89 6.23 9.86
N ALA A 86 3.18 6.82 8.88
CA ALA A 86 2.04 6.16 8.24
C ALA A 86 2.44 4.82 7.57
N ILE A 87 3.62 4.79 6.96
CA ILE A 87 4.18 3.60 6.32
C ILE A 87 4.49 2.50 7.35
N THR A 88 5.22 2.83 8.41
CA THR A 88 5.67 1.84 9.41
C THR A 88 4.57 1.40 10.37
N THR A 89 3.63 2.29 10.72
CA THR A 89 2.54 2.00 11.68
C THR A 89 1.28 1.43 11.04
N CYS A 90 1.01 1.71 9.76
CA CYS A 90 -0.25 1.32 9.11
C CYS A 90 -0.04 0.45 7.84
N LEU A 91 0.74 0.90 6.87
CA LEU A 91 0.95 0.14 5.62
C LEU A 91 1.70 -1.18 5.85
N VAL A 92 2.79 -1.15 6.62
CA VAL A 92 3.61 -2.33 6.93
C VAL A 92 2.82 -3.40 7.69
N PRO A 93 2.04 -3.09 8.75
CA PRO A 93 1.13 -4.06 9.37
C PRO A 93 0.02 -4.57 8.46
N MET A 94 -0.42 -3.80 7.45
CA MET A 94 -1.37 -4.29 6.44
C MET A 94 -0.71 -5.34 5.55
N LEU A 95 0.47 -5.04 4.98
CA LEU A 95 1.23 -5.95 4.13
C LEU A 95 1.70 -7.22 4.84
N LYS A 96 1.88 -7.20 6.17
CA LYS A 96 2.21 -8.39 6.97
C LYS A 96 1.04 -9.36 7.19
N ALA A 97 -0.21 -8.92 7.02
CA ALA A 97 -1.41 -9.72 7.34
C ALA A 97 -2.36 -9.95 6.15
N ASN A 98 -2.29 -9.13 5.10
CA ASN A 98 -3.12 -9.30 3.90
C ASN A 98 -2.57 -10.41 2.99
N SER A 99 -3.45 -11.28 2.50
CA SER A 99 -3.14 -12.41 1.60
C SER A 99 -3.97 -12.38 0.32
N THR A 100 -4.34 -11.20 -0.17
CA THR A 100 -5.29 -11.02 -1.29
C THR A 100 -4.90 -9.89 -2.25
N LEU A 101 -4.27 -8.83 -1.75
CA LEU A 101 -3.79 -7.71 -2.56
C LEU A 101 -2.71 -8.21 -3.53
N GLN A 102 -2.97 -8.06 -4.82
CA GLN A 102 -2.09 -8.51 -5.92
C GLN A 102 -1.23 -7.38 -6.44
N GLN A 103 -1.75 -6.15 -6.43
CA GLN A 103 -1.08 -4.97 -6.94
C GLN A 103 -1.19 -3.80 -5.95
N LEU A 104 -0.07 -3.13 -5.72
CA LEU A 104 0.02 -1.94 -4.87
C LEU A 104 0.81 -0.83 -5.59
N ASN A 105 0.22 0.35 -5.74
CA ASN A 105 0.87 1.50 -6.32
C ASN A 105 1.13 2.60 -5.28
N LEU A 106 2.42 2.90 -5.07
CA LEU A 106 2.93 3.93 -4.16
C LEU A 106 3.81 4.95 -4.92
N GLN A 107 3.57 5.17 -6.21
CA GLN A 107 4.28 6.19 -6.99
C GLN A 107 4.18 7.58 -6.32
N ASP A 108 5.26 8.37 -6.34
CA ASP A 108 5.31 9.75 -5.81
C ASP A 108 4.84 9.93 -4.34
N ASN A 109 5.14 8.96 -3.48
CA ASN A 109 4.82 9.01 -2.06
C ASN A 109 5.95 9.53 -1.17
N LYS A 110 7.00 10.12 -1.75
CA LYS A 110 8.20 10.59 -1.04
C LYS A 110 8.90 9.50 -0.20
N LEU A 111 8.71 8.21 -0.55
CA LEU A 111 9.30 7.06 0.15
C LEU A 111 10.84 7.13 0.13
N TYR A 112 11.47 7.05 1.31
CA TYR A 112 12.91 6.98 1.47
C TYR A 112 13.40 5.53 1.62
N GLY A 113 14.72 5.36 1.74
CA GLY A 113 15.35 4.04 1.82
C GLY A 113 14.92 3.18 3.02
N SER A 114 14.64 3.82 4.16
CA SER A 114 14.07 3.19 5.36
C SER A 114 12.68 2.63 5.12
N ASP A 115 11.85 3.37 4.39
CA ASP A 115 10.46 3.02 4.12
C ASP A 115 10.37 1.84 3.14
N LEU A 116 11.22 1.88 2.10
CA LEU A 116 11.37 0.77 1.16
C LEU A 116 11.88 -0.52 1.85
N LEU A 117 12.82 -0.40 2.79
CA LEU A 117 13.29 -1.52 3.60
C LEU A 117 12.15 -2.10 4.46
N ALA A 118 11.35 -1.24 5.10
CA ALA A 118 10.23 -1.67 5.93
C ALA A 118 9.11 -2.37 5.10
N VAL A 119 8.80 -1.85 3.91
CA VAL A 119 7.82 -2.44 2.98
C VAL A 119 8.31 -3.78 2.41
N THR A 120 9.57 -3.88 2.00
CA THR A 120 10.12 -5.14 1.47
C THR A 120 10.29 -6.20 2.55
N GLU A 121 10.67 -5.82 3.78
CA GLU A 121 10.68 -6.70 4.94
C GLU A 121 9.27 -7.19 5.31
N ALA A 122 8.26 -6.31 5.25
CA ALA A 122 6.87 -6.70 5.48
C ALA A 122 6.44 -7.86 4.56
N LEU A 123 6.67 -7.70 3.25
CA LEU A 123 6.38 -8.71 2.23
C LEU A 123 7.22 -9.98 2.44
N ARG A 124 8.52 -9.86 2.76
CA ARG A 124 9.39 -11.01 3.07
C ARG A 124 8.90 -11.83 4.26
N THR A 125 8.32 -11.17 5.27
CA THR A 125 7.75 -11.83 6.45
C THR A 125 6.33 -12.38 6.27
N ASN A 126 5.68 -12.14 5.13
CA ASN A 126 4.35 -12.66 4.81
C ASN A 126 4.41 -13.75 3.72
N PRO A 127 4.57 -15.04 4.08
CA PRO A 127 4.64 -16.14 3.12
C PRO A 127 3.29 -16.48 2.46
N GLN A 128 2.21 -15.74 2.77
CA GLN A 128 0.89 -15.87 2.16
C GLN A 128 0.50 -14.62 1.35
N SER A 129 1.43 -13.67 1.13
CA SER A 129 1.15 -12.48 0.34
C SER A 129 0.85 -12.85 -1.11
N ALA A 130 -0.26 -12.32 -1.64
CA ALA A 130 -0.62 -12.45 -3.05
C ALA A 130 0.05 -11.38 -3.93
N LEU A 131 0.85 -10.47 -3.34
CA LEU A 131 1.37 -9.30 -4.03
C LEU A 131 2.38 -9.70 -5.11
N SER A 132 2.05 -9.39 -6.36
CA SER A 132 2.82 -9.69 -7.57
C SER A 132 3.32 -8.43 -8.28
N VAL A 133 2.76 -7.26 -7.96
CA VAL A 133 3.18 -5.94 -8.49
C VAL A 133 3.26 -4.92 -7.36
N LEU A 134 4.39 -4.20 -7.30
CA LEU A 134 4.60 -3.06 -6.39
C LEU A 134 5.25 -1.92 -7.18
N ILE A 135 4.53 -0.81 -7.36
CA ILE A 135 4.97 0.35 -8.13
C ILE A 135 5.51 1.41 -7.17
N LEU A 136 6.77 1.82 -7.38
CA LEU A 136 7.56 2.69 -6.50
C LEU A 136 8.26 3.84 -7.24
N THR A 137 7.86 4.08 -8.49
CA THR A 137 8.36 5.17 -9.36
C THR A 137 8.20 6.55 -8.70
N ALA A 138 8.99 7.53 -9.16
CA ALA A 138 9.01 8.90 -8.65
C ALA A 138 9.32 9.09 -7.14
N ASN A 139 9.72 8.05 -6.40
CA ASN A 139 10.14 8.19 -5.00
C ASN A 139 11.64 8.51 -4.84
N PRO A 140 12.07 9.20 -3.75
CA PRO A 140 13.47 9.54 -3.44
C PRO A 140 14.33 8.34 -2.98
N VAL A 141 14.02 7.13 -3.43
CA VAL A 141 14.66 5.85 -3.07
C VAL A 141 16.10 5.70 -3.58
N GLY A 142 16.58 6.57 -4.48
CA GLY A 142 17.88 6.49 -5.16
C GLY A 142 19.13 6.84 -4.35
N LYS A 143 19.06 6.93 -3.01
CA LYS A 143 20.20 7.29 -2.13
C LYS A 143 20.34 6.42 -0.87
N ILE A 144 20.21 5.10 -1.00
CA ILE A 144 20.59 4.19 0.10
C ILE A 144 22.11 3.94 0.07
N GLN A 145 22.86 4.50 1.01
CA GLN A 145 24.28 4.14 1.16
C GLN A 145 24.40 2.65 1.52
N GLY A 146 25.30 1.93 0.83
CA GLY A 146 25.50 0.48 1.01
C GLY A 146 24.56 -0.43 0.20
N PHE A 147 23.42 0.05 -0.30
CA PHE A 147 22.56 -0.71 -1.21
C PHE A 147 22.61 -0.12 -2.62
N ASN A 148 23.34 -0.78 -3.53
CA ASN A 148 23.39 -0.42 -4.95
C ASN A 148 22.10 -0.89 -5.68
N LEU A 149 20.98 -0.33 -5.26
CA LEU A 149 19.68 -0.51 -5.90
C LEU A 149 19.68 0.19 -7.26
N LYS A 150 19.93 -0.58 -8.33
CA LYS A 150 19.51 -0.20 -9.68
C LYS A 150 17.98 -0.21 -9.73
N ILE A 151 17.36 0.94 -9.44
CA ILE A 151 15.91 1.12 -9.53
C ILE A 151 15.57 1.44 -10.98
N SER A 152 15.63 0.41 -11.82
CA SER A 152 15.38 0.45 -13.25
C SER A 152 14.45 -0.70 -13.66
N GLU A 153 13.13 -0.43 -13.63
CA GLU A 153 12.00 -1.17 -14.22
C GLU A 153 11.77 -2.67 -13.91
N ALA A 154 12.79 -3.45 -13.59
CA ALA A 154 12.68 -4.92 -13.49
C ALA A 154 12.50 -5.46 -12.06
N THR A 155 12.66 -4.61 -11.03
CA THR A 155 13.00 -5.06 -9.66
C THR A 155 11.84 -5.67 -8.85
N PHE A 156 10.68 -5.94 -9.45
CA PHE A 156 9.70 -6.89 -8.90
C PHE A 156 9.23 -8.00 -9.88
N ASN A 157 9.72 -8.08 -11.12
CA ASN A 157 9.39 -9.18 -12.07
C ASN A 157 9.71 -10.60 -11.53
N GLY A 158 10.37 -10.71 -10.37
CA GLY A 158 10.56 -11.95 -9.64
C GLY A 158 10.83 -11.78 -8.16
N ILE A 159 9.97 -11.06 -7.40
CA ILE A 159 10.02 -11.14 -5.92
C ILE A 159 9.89 -12.63 -5.52
N THR A 160 9.02 -13.34 -6.24
CA THR A 160 8.79 -14.80 -6.25
C THR A 160 10.00 -15.68 -6.57
N LYS A 161 11.15 -15.13 -7.00
CA LYS A 161 12.38 -15.89 -7.28
C LYS A 161 13.50 -15.69 -6.25
N THR A 162 13.81 -14.44 -5.86
CA THR A 162 15.06 -14.15 -5.14
C THR A 162 15.01 -14.50 -3.64
N LEU A 163 13.82 -14.46 -3.01
CA LEU A 163 13.69 -14.70 -1.57
C LEU A 163 13.98 -16.14 -1.11
N ARG A 164 14.24 -17.09 -2.02
CA ARG A 164 14.67 -18.47 -1.69
C ARG A 164 16.18 -18.68 -1.56
N GLN A 165 17.03 -17.69 -1.87
CA GLN A 165 18.51 -17.87 -1.84
C GLN A 165 19.25 -17.09 -0.74
N ILE A 166 18.56 -16.32 0.11
CA ILE A 166 19.19 -15.60 1.23
C ILE A 166 18.64 -16.12 2.58
N ALA A 167 18.79 -17.43 2.79
CA ALA A 167 18.91 -17.96 4.14
C ALA A 167 20.41 -18.04 4.47
N PRO A 168 20.90 -17.44 5.58
CA PRO A 168 22.28 -17.67 6.00
C PRO A 168 22.45 -19.15 6.35
N SER A 169 23.27 -19.86 5.57
CA SER A 169 23.58 -21.26 5.83
C SER A 169 24.27 -21.37 7.18
N LYS A 170 23.63 -22.03 8.16
CA LYS A 170 24.22 -22.26 9.49
C LYS A 170 25.58 -22.95 9.35
N ARG A 171 26.61 -22.32 9.90
CA ARG A 171 27.89 -22.87 10.31
C ARG A 171 28.22 -22.25 11.67
#